data_AF-A0ABD1EX45-F1
#
_entry.id   AF-A0ABD1EX45-F1
#
_cell.length_a   1.000
_cell.length_b   1.000
_cell.length_c   1.000
_cell.angle_alpha   90.00
_cell.angle_beta   90.00
_cell.angle_gamma   90.00
#
_symmetry.space_group_name_H-M   'P 1'
#
loop_
_entity.id
_entity.type
_entity.pdbx_description
1 polymer ?
#
loop_
_entity_poly.entity_id
_entity_poly.type
_entity_poly.pdbx_seq_one_letter_code
_entity_poly.pdbx_strand_id
1 'polypeptide(L)'
;MCYKCDSHNDTACNDPVDTDKLGMDMCMADSDTCGKVIYEEGNTTITWRQCFSANITCDFIESNLKTLNCTSKYCSTCDTSHCNSANIISWSIMSIGVSLLAIFLSFK
;
A
#
# COMPACT_ATOMS: atom_id res chain seq x y z
N MET A 1 8.95 -13.48 4.20
CA MET A 1 9.49 -12.94 2.93
C MET A 1 8.60 -11.82 2.44
N CYS A 2 9.16 -10.74 1.93
CA CYS A 2 8.42 -9.58 1.46
C CYS A 2 8.91 -9.16 0.07
N TYR A 3 8.04 -8.57 -0.75
CA TYR A 3 8.50 -7.91 -1.96
C TYR A 3 9.39 -6.73 -1.58
N LYS A 4 10.50 -6.58 -2.30
CA LYS A 4 11.42 -5.45 -2.15
C LYS A 4 11.60 -4.76 -3.48
N CYS A 5 11.06 -3.55 -3.59
CA CYS A 5 11.09 -2.80 -4.84
C CYS A 5 10.76 -1.33 -4.61
N ASP A 6 11.08 -0.52 -5.62
CA ASP A 6 10.75 0.90 -5.70
C ASP A 6 10.27 1.21 -7.13
N SER A 7 9.07 1.78 -7.26
CA SER A 7 8.46 2.07 -8.57
C SER A 7 9.10 3.23 -9.33
N HIS A 8 9.99 3.99 -8.68
CA HIS A 8 10.83 4.98 -9.34
C HIS A 8 11.82 4.31 -10.31
N ASN A 9 12.34 3.13 -9.94
CA ASN A 9 13.35 2.41 -10.71
C ASN A 9 12.79 1.18 -11.44
N ASP A 10 11.74 0.56 -10.90
CA ASP A 10 11.12 -0.63 -11.48
C ASP A 10 9.59 -0.50 -11.51
N THR A 11 9.04 -0.29 -12.71
CA THR A 11 7.60 -0.13 -12.92
C THR A 11 6.77 -1.36 -12.50
N ALA A 12 7.39 -2.55 -12.35
CA ALA A 12 6.71 -3.72 -11.80
C ALA A 12 6.28 -3.50 -10.33
N CYS A 13 6.92 -2.55 -9.63
CA CYS A 13 6.60 -2.15 -8.28
C CYS A 13 5.46 -1.13 -8.18
N ASN A 14 4.76 -0.78 -9.25
CA ASN A 14 3.60 0.09 -9.12
C ASN A 14 2.50 -0.55 -8.27
N ASP A 15 1.42 0.20 -8.06
CA ASP A 15 0.18 -0.35 -7.54
C ASP A 15 -0.90 -0.23 -8.62
N PRO A 16 -1.39 -1.35 -9.18
CA PRO A 16 -1.14 -2.74 -8.79
C PRO A 16 0.27 -3.26 -9.12
N VAL A 17 0.74 -4.24 -8.34
CA VAL A 17 2.09 -4.83 -8.47
C VAL A 17 2.14 -5.99 -9.47
N ASP A 18 3.23 -6.08 -10.25
CA ASP A 18 3.54 -7.21 -11.13
C ASP A 18 4.47 -8.20 -10.40
N THR A 19 3.87 -9.15 -9.68
CA THR A 19 4.60 -10.09 -8.82
C THR A 19 5.47 -11.08 -9.58
N ASP A 20 5.22 -11.28 -10.88
CA ASP A 20 5.97 -12.23 -11.71
C ASP A 20 7.36 -11.72 -12.07
N LYS A 21 7.60 -10.41 -11.93
CA LYS A 21 8.86 -9.73 -12.25
C LYS A 21 9.68 -9.32 -11.04
N LEU A 22 9.11 -9.37 -9.84
CA LEU A 22 9.76 -8.87 -8.64
C LEU A 22 10.44 -9.96 -7.82
N GLY A 23 11.64 -9.63 -7.35
CA GLY A 23 12.33 -10.39 -6.33
C GLY A 23 11.71 -10.18 -4.94
N MET A 24 12.01 -11.12 -4.04
CA MET A 24 11.56 -11.09 -2.66
C MET A 24 12.76 -11.23 -1.73
N ASP A 25 12.74 -10.48 -0.64
CA ASP A 25 13.75 -10.56 0.40
C ASP A 25 13.20 -11.30 1.63
N MET A 26 14.08 -12.08 2.26
CA MET A 26 13.84 -12.60 3.60
C MET A 26 14.16 -11.48 4.60
N CYS A 27 13.21 -11.15 5.47
CA CYS A 27 13.48 -10.21 6.55
C CYS A 27 14.47 -10.83 7.55
N MET A 28 15.36 -10.01 8.11
CA MET A 28 16.51 -10.50 8.86
C MET A 28 16.20 -10.72 10.32
N ALA A 29 15.31 -9.91 10.90
CA ALA A 29 14.87 -10.05 12.28
C ALA A 29 13.45 -10.62 12.35
N ASP A 30 13.18 -11.38 13.41
CA ASP A 30 11.85 -11.95 13.68
C ASP A 30 10.78 -10.87 13.92
N SER A 31 11.21 -9.65 14.29
CA SER A 31 10.33 -8.50 14.51
C SER A 31 10.15 -7.62 13.27
N ASP A 32 10.77 -7.98 12.14
CA ASP A 32 10.57 -7.27 10.89
C ASP A 32 9.21 -7.63 10.28
N THR A 33 8.56 -6.63 9.68
CA THR A 33 7.25 -6.77 9.04
C THR A 33 7.36 -6.41 7.56
N CYS A 34 6.47 -6.90 6.70
CA CYS A 34 6.41 -6.43 5.33
C CYS A 34 5.75 -5.07 5.27
N GLY A 35 6.42 -4.09 4.67
CA GLY A 35 5.93 -2.74 4.47
C GLY A 35 5.51 -2.47 3.03
N LYS A 36 4.48 -1.64 2.86
CA LYS A 36 4.12 -0.99 1.60
C LYS A 36 3.84 0.49 1.87
N VAL A 37 4.42 1.35 1.07
CA VAL A 37 4.20 2.81 1.12
C VAL A 37 3.90 3.30 -0.29
N ILE A 38 2.89 4.14 -0.43
CA ILE A 38 2.62 4.92 -1.64
C ILE A 38 2.68 6.39 -1.27
N TYR A 39 3.48 7.16 -1.99
CA TYR A 39 3.64 8.59 -1.76
C TYR A 39 3.74 9.36 -3.08
N GLU A 40 3.49 10.67 -3.01
CA GLU A 40 3.67 11.59 -4.12
C GLU A 40 4.97 12.38 -3.95
N GLU A 41 5.77 12.38 -5.01
CA GLU A 41 6.94 13.25 -5.19
C GLU A 41 6.68 14.14 -6.42
N GLY A 42 6.30 15.40 -6.19
CA GLY A 42 5.82 16.28 -7.25
C GLY A 42 4.52 15.74 -7.87
N ASN A 43 4.56 15.40 -9.17
CA ASN A 43 3.43 14.82 -9.91
C ASN A 43 3.56 13.30 -10.10
N THR A 44 4.55 12.67 -9.47
CA THR A 44 4.83 11.24 -9.60
C THR A 44 4.34 10.51 -8.38
N THR A 45 3.55 9.45 -8.57
CA THR A 45 3.22 8.51 -7.50
C THR A 45 4.26 7.41 -7.46
N ILE A 46 4.91 7.26 -6.32
CA ILE A 46 5.93 6.24 -6.08
C ILE A 46 5.39 5.22 -5.08
N THR A 47 5.59 3.94 -5.39
CA THR A 47 5.30 2.83 -4.49
C THR A 47 6.59 2.15 -4.09
N TRP A 48 6.75 1.96 -2.78
CA TRP A 48 7.90 1.33 -2.18
C TRP A 48 7.46 0.17 -1.30
N ARG A 49 8.16 -0.96 -1.44
CA ARG A 49 7.92 -2.19 -0.69
C ARG A 49 9.23 -2.71 -0.16
N GLN A 50 9.27 -3.16 1.10
CA GLN A 50 10.42 -3.85 1.69
C GLN A 50 10.06 -4.45 3.06
N CYS A 51 11.02 -5.10 3.73
CA CYS A 51 10.94 -5.38 5.16
C CYS A 51 11.16 -4.08 5.96
N PHE A 52 10.26 -3.79 6.92
CA PHE A 52 10.41 -2.72 7.90
C PHE A 52 10.79 -3.33 9.24
N SER A 53 11.84 -2.82 9.86
CA SER A 53 12.16 -3.18 11.23
C SER A 53 11.10 -2.66 12.19
N ALA A 54 11.01 -3.25 13.37
CA ALA A 54 10.02 -2.89 14.39
C ALA A 54 9.99 -1.40 14.76
N ASN A 55 11.09 -0.66 14.51
CA ASN A 55 11.20 0.76 14.79
C ASN A 55 10.71 1.66 13.63
N ILE A 56 10.49 1.10 12.45
CA ILE A 56 10.00 1.83 11.27
C ILE A 56 8.48 1.71 11.25
N THR A 57 7.81 2.74 11.78
CA THR A 57 6.35 2.88 11.74
C THR A 57 5.90 3.72 10.55
N CYS A 58 4.62 3.62 10.20
CA CYS A 58 4.04 4.49 9.18
C CYS A 58 4.13 5.98 9.55
N ASP A 59 3.95 6.33 10.83
CA ASP A 59 4.10 7.71 11.31
C ASP A 59 5.54 8.23 11.13
N PHE A 60 6.53 7.36 11.38
CA PHE A 60 7.93 7.67 11.14
C PHE A 60 8.18 7.91 9.65
N ILE A 61 7.66 7.05 8.77
CA ILE A 61 7.80 7.20 7.32
C ILE A 61 7.13 8.49 6.84
N GLU A 62 5.89 8.76 7.26
CA GLU A 62 5.16 9.96 6.89
C GLU A 62 5.91 11.23 7.31
N SER A 63 6.46 11.23 8.53
CA SER A 63 7.26 12.35 9.04
C SER A 63 8.51 12.59 8.17
N ASN A 64 9.19 11.53 7.74
CA ASN A 64 10.38 11.63 6.86
C ASN A 64 9.99 12.02 5.42
N LEU A 65 8.89 11.54 4.89
CA LEU A 65 8.41 11.96 3.56
C LEU A 65 8.09 13.45 3.57
N LYS A 66 7.46 13.94 4.63
CA LYS A 66 7.15 15.37 4.78
C LYS A 66 8.39 16.26 4.80
N THR A 67 9.48 15.82 5.44
CA THR A 67 10.75 16.60 5.42
C THR A 67 11.40 16.61 4.05
N LEU A 68 11.13 15.61 3.21
CA LEU A 68 11.54 15.52 1.82
C LEU A 68 10.54 16.18 0.84
N ASN A 69 9.55 16.92 1.35
CA ASN A 69 8.48 17.53 0.54
C ASN A 69 7.68 16.51 -0.30
N CYS A 70 7.59 15.27 0.20
CA CYS A 70 6.76 14.19 -0.35
C CYS A 70 5.49 14.04 0.49
N THR A 71 4.39 13.59 -0.14
CA THR A 71 3.10 13.38 0.55
C THR A 71 2.77 11.89 0.60
N SER A 72 2.76 11.29 1.79
CA SER A 72 2.27 9.93 1.98
C SER A 72 0.78 9.83 1.61
N LYS A 73 0.42 8.82 0.82
CA LYS A 73 -0.98 8.50 0.45
C LYS A 73 -1.47 7.24 1.10
N TYR A 74 -0.58 6.28 1.29
CA TYR A 74 -0.87 5.01 1.89
C TYR A 74 0.38 4.45 2.55
N CYS A 75 0.22 3.90 3.74
CA CYS A 75 1.25 3.11 4.39
C CYS A 75 0.58 1.95 5.11
N SER A 76 1.15 0.76 4.97
CA SER A 76 0.74 -0.42 5.72
C SER A 76 1.91 -1.33 6.03
N THR A 77 1.75 -2.07 7.12
CA THR A 77 2.62 -3.16 7.52
C THR A 77 1.80 -4.43 7.74
N CYS A 78 2.44 -5.59 7.57
CA CYS A 78 1.81 -6.88 7.78
C CYS A 78 2.85 -7.98 8.03
N ASP A 79 2.46 -8.99 8.80
CA ASP A 79 3.41 -9.99 9.35
C ASP A 79 3.46 -11.30 8.56
N THR A 80 2.61 -11.43 7.53
CA THR A 80 2.54 -12.64 6.70
C THR A 80 3.43 -12.52 5.47
N SER A 81 3.96 -13.65 4.99
CA SER A 81 4.80 -13.60 3.79
C SER A 81 3.99 -13.09 2.58
N HIS A 82 4.62 -12.25 1.77
CA HIS A 82 4.07 -11.66 0.53
C HIS A 82 2.93 -10.66 0.72
N CYS A 83 2.53 -10.34 1.95
CA CYS A 83 1.33 -9.55 2.21
C CYS A 83 1.41 -8.10 1.68
N ASN A 84 2.61 -7.57 1.45
CA ASN A 84 2.80 -6.25 0.87
C ASN A 84 2.53 -6.19 -0.64
N SER A 85 2.02 -7.26 -1.27
CA SER A 85 1.47 -7.24 -2.64
C SER A 85 0.02 -6.77 -2.73
N ALA A 86 -0.66 -6.54 -1.60
CA ALA A 86 -2.06 -6.11 -1.61
C ALA A 86 -2.22 -4.79 -2.37
N ASN A 87 -3.08 -4.78 -3.40
CA ASN A 87 -3.37 -3.60 -4.21
C ASN A 87 -4.36 -2.67 -3.49
N ILE A 88 -4.21 -1.36 -3.64
CA ILE A 88 -5.20 -0.38 -3.20
C ILE A 88 -6.30 -0.36 -4.25
N ILE A 89 -7.45 -0.89 -3.90
CA ILE A 89 -8.66 -0.72 -4.70
C ILE A 89 -9.18 0.70 -4.42
N SER A 90 -9.06 1.60 -5.39
CA SER A 90 -9.75 2.89 -5.34
C SER A 90 -11.25 2.66 -5.38
N TRP A 91 -11.96 2.90 -4.28
CA TRP A 91 -13.43 2.77 -4.16
C TRP A 91 -14.21 3.89 -4.89
N SER A 92 -13.62 4.56 -5.89
CA SER A 92 -14.27 5.68 -6.60
C SER A 92 -15.43 5.27 -7.53
N ILE A 93 -15.84 4.00 -7.58
CA ILE A 93 -16.94 3.53 -8.44
C ILE A 93 -17.89 2.54 -7.75
N MET A 94 -18.49 2.89 -6.61
CA MET A 94 -19.71 2.23 -6.10
C MET A 94 -20.67 3.23 -5.42
N SER A 95 -21.05 4.30 -6.11
CA SER A 95 -22.15 5.19 -5.65
C SER A 95 -23.46 4.97 -6.42
N ILE A 96 -23.56 3.93 -7.26
CA ILE A 96 -24.79 3.58 -7.98
C ILE A 96 -25.21 2.20 -7.51
N GLY A 97 -25.91 2.10 -6.37
CA GLY A 97 -26.35 0.79 -5.90
C GLY A 97 -27.08 0.71 -4.57
N VAL A 98 -27.35 1.82 -3.87
CA VAL A 98 -28.13 1.78 -2.62
C VAL A 98 -29.28 2.78 -2.69
N SER A 99 -30.27 2.51 -3.54
CA SER A 99 -31.56 3.23 -3.52
C SER A 99 -32.78 2.34 -3.76
N LEU A 100 -32.62 1.01 -3.92
CA LEU A 100 -33.76 0.12 -4.22
C LEU A 100 -34.31 -0.69 -3.03
N LEU A 101 -33.78 -0.55 -1.82
CA LEU A 101 -34.28 -1.30 -0.66
C LEU A 101 -35.33 -0.56 0.20
N ALA A 102 -35.68 0.69 -0.15
CA ALA A 102 -36.66 1.47 0.62
C ALA A 102 -38.13 1.26 0.21
N ILE A 103 -38.43 0.54 -0.88
CA ILE A 103 -39.82 0.41 -1.39
C ILE A 103 -40.58 -0.77 -0.75
N PHE A 104 -39.90 -1.75 -0.15
CA PHE A 104 -40.57 -2.94 0.39
C PHE A 104 -41.07 -2.83 1.84
N LEU A 105 -40.78 -1.75 2.56
CA LEU A 105 -41.23 -1.56 3.96
C LEU A 105 -42.46 -0.64 4.11
N SER A 106 -43.01 -0.11 3.02
CA SER A 106 -44.18 0.79 3.07
C SER A 106 -45.52 0.10 2.78
N PHE A 107 -45.56 -1.22 2.59
CA PHE A 107 -46.80 -1.99 2.54
C PHE A 107 -46.86 -2.96 3.72
N LYS A 108 -47.28 -2.46 4.87
CA LYS A 108 -47.99 -3.26 5.86
C LYS A 108 -49.06 -2.43 6.53
#